data_AF-A0AAW9LEH6-F1
#
_entry.id   AF-A0AAW9LEH6-F1
#
_cell.length_a   1.000
_cell.length_b   1.000
_cell.length_c   1.000
_cell.angle_alpha   90.00
_cell.angle_beta   90.00
_cell.angle_gamma   90.00
#
_symmetry.space_group_name_H-M   'P 1'
#
loop_
_entity.id
_entity.type
_entity.pdbx_description
1 polymer ?
#
loop_
_entity_poly.entity_id
_entity_poly.type
_entity_poly.pdbx_seq_one_letter_code
_entity_poly.pdbx_strand_id
1 'polypeptide(L)'
;MPEYRPVPERYRQQLQRFDEYAFHIEDGPQTHDPDDLDALLGDQRGIFDGEDLLSVGTLVEFDARFRGSWITLGGLRGVSTPPEHRRQGYVRQFARESLAEFRDRGVPLVALWPFETSFYRNLGWGTCQKYVRYDFPPRALAAVGERGEGTYRQVGEANWETVRDAHLAAGEGIRSRSG
;
A
#
# COMPACT_ATOMS: atom_id res chain seq x y z
N MET A 1 -5.21 -29.32 0.89
CA MET A 1 -4.60 -28.35 1.83
C MET A 1 -4.56 -27.04 1.08
N PRO A 2 -4.94 -25.91 1.69
CA PRO A 2 -5.01 -24.64 0.98
C PRO A 2 -3.65 -24.23 0.41
N GLU A 3 -3.62 -23.85 -0.87
CA GLU A 3 -2.42 -23.55 -1.65
C GLU A 3 -2.31 -22.06 -1.97
N TYR A 4 -1.09 -21.52 -1.90
CA TYR A 4 -0.79 -20.15 -2.31
C TYR A 4 -0.32 -20.12 -3.77
N ARG A 5 -1.01 -19.35 -4.62
CA ARG A 5 -0.67 -19.26 -6.05
C ARG A 5 -1.13 -17.94 -6.68
N PRO A 6 -0.61 -17.58 -7.88
CA PRO A 6 -1.16 -16.47 -8.67
C PRO A 6 -2.66 -16.64 -8.91
N VAL A 7 -3.39 -15.53 -8.88
CA VAL A 7 -4.82 -15.51 -9.19
C VAL A 7 -4.99 -15.40 -10.71
N PRO A 8 -5.62 -16.39 -11.38
CA PRO A 8 -5.86 -16.30 -12.81
C PRO A 8 -6.93 -15.26 -13.16
N GLU A 9 -6.85 -14.71 -14.36
CA GLU A 9 -7.74 -13.64 -14.84
C GLU A 9 -9.25 -13.98 -14.76
N ARG A 10 -9.60 -15.26 -14.86
CA ARG A 10 -10.98 -15.73 -14.74
C ARG A 10 -11.63 -15.38 -13.39
N TYR A 11 -10.84 -15.06 -12.36
CA TYR A 11 -11.32 -14.67 -11.03
C TYR A 11 -11.56 -13.16 -10.89
N ARG A 12 -11.30 -12.32 -11.91
CA ARG A 12 -11.40 -10.85 -11.81
C ARG A 12 -12.70 -10.36 -11.17
N GLN A 13 -13.85 -10.89 -11.60
CA GLN A 13 -15.15 -10.53 -11.02
C GLN A 13 -15.33 -11.00 -9.56
N GLN A 14 -14.69 -12.10 -9.17
CA GLN A 14 -14.70 -12.54 -7.78
C GLN A 14 -13.80 -11.65 -6.91
N LEU A 15 -12.68 -11.19 -7.46
CA LEU A 15 -11.77 -10.25 -6.78
C LEU A 15 -12.43 -8.90 -6.53
N GLN A 16 -13.12 -8.36 -7.53
CA GLN A 16 -13.92 -7.13 -7.38
C GLN A 16 -14.94 -7.27 -6.25
N ARG A 17 -15.68 -8.39 -6.20
CA ARG A 17 -16.63 -8.65 -5.10
C ARG A 17 -15.97 -8.75 -3.73
N PHE A 18 -14.77 -9.32 -3.64
CA PHE A 18 -14.04 -9.42 -2.38
C PHE A 18 -13.60 -8.03 -1.91
N ASP A 19 -13.12 -7.19 -2.82
CA ASP A 19 -12.68 -5.83 -2.55
C ASP A 19 -13.86 -4.94 -2.12
N GLU A 20 -14.94 -4.96 -2.90
CA GLU A 20 -16.18 -4.25 -2.59
C GLU A 20 -16.71 -4.61 -1.21
N TYR A 21 -16.77 -5.90 -0.89
CA TYR A 21 -17.22 -6.37 0.41
C TYR A 21 -16.26 -5.97 1.55
N ALA A 22 -14.95 -6.04 1.32
CA ALA A 22 -13.95 -5.82 2.36
C ALA A 22 -13.71 -4.35 2.68
N PHE A 23 -13.81 -3.46 1.68
CA PHE A 23 -13.37 -2.06 1.80
C PHE A 23 -14.45 -1.04 1.46
N HIS A 24 -15.50 -1.41 0.70
CA HIS A 24 -16.47 -0.46 0.13
C HIS A 24 -17.92 -0.82 0.42
N ILE A 25 -18.19 -1.62 1.46
CA ILE A 25 -19.55 -2.13 1.73
C ILE A 25 -20.57 -1.01 2.00
N GLU A 26 -20.11 0.14 2.48
CA GLU A 26 -20.93 1.32 2.77
C GLU A 26 -21.14 2.22 1.54
N ASP A 27 -20.32 2.06 0.50
CA ASP A 27 -20.27 2.94 -0.68
C ASP A 27 -21.30 2.55 -1.76
N GLY A 28 -21.97 1.40 -1.61
CA GLY A 28 -22.90 0.85 -2.60
C GLY A 28 -22.20 0.28 -3.84
N PRO A 29 -22.95 -0.07 -4.91
CA PRO A 29 -22.38 -0.66 -6.13
C PRO A 29 -21.37 0.30 -6.78
N GLN A 30 -20.13 -0.14 -6.93
CA GLN A 30 -19.06 0.64 -7.53
C GLN A 30 -19.03 0.44 -9.05
N THR A 31 -18.78 1.52 -9.80
CA THR A 31 -18.37 1.41 -11.20
C THR A 31 -16.86 1.28 -11.23
N HIS A 32 -16.37 0.10 -11.63
CA HIS A 32 -14.94 -0.16 -11.70
C HIS A 32 -14.37 0.35 -13.03
N ASP A 33 -13.39 1.24 -12.97
CA ASP A 33 -12.61 1.64 -14.13
C ASP A 33 -11.63 0.50 -14.47
N PRO A 34 -11.71 -0.12 -15.67
CA PRO A 34 -10.76 -1.16 -16.06
C PRO A 34 -9.32 -0.65 -16.17
N ASP A 35 -9.13 0.66 -16.31
CA ASP A 35 -7.81 1.30 -16.36
C ASP A 35 -7.36 1.86 -15.00
N ASP A 36 -8.05 1.49 -13.91
CA ASP A 36 -7.66 1.88 -12.55
C ASP A 36 -6.23 1.39 -12.24
N LEU A 37 -5.32 2.37 -12.10
CA LEU A 37 -3.92 2.12 -11.82
C LEU A 37 -3.77 1.31 -10.52
N ASP A 38 -4.63 1.52 -9.52
CA ASP A 38 -4.59 0.74 -8.30
C ASP A 38 -4.97 -0.72 -8.56
N ALA A 39 -5.93 -1.02 -9.43
CA ALA A 39 -6.27 -2.39 -9.80
C ALA A 39 -5.16 -3.07 -10.63
N LEU A 40 -4.40 -2.28 -11.42
CA LEU A 40 -3.37 -2.77 -12.34
C LEU A 40 -1.98 -2.95 -11.70
N LEU A 41 -1.73 -2.34 -10.54
CA LEU A 41 -0.42 -2.38 -9.89
C LEU A 41 -0.21 -3.66 -9.07
N GLY A 42 0.79 -4.45 -9.44
CA GLY A 42 1.34 -5.55 -8.64
C GLY A 42 0.84 -6.95 -8.99
N ASP A 43 1.35 -7.90 -8.24
CA ASP A 43 1.11 -9.33 -8.42
C ASP A 43 -0.03 -9.81 -7.53
N GLN A 44 -1.17 -10.17 -8.13
CA GLN A 44 -2.27 -10.79 -7.38
C GLN A 44 -1.93 -12.23 -6.99
N ARG A 45 -2.19 -12.54 -5.72
CA ARG A 45 -1.95 -13.85 -5.11
C ARG A 45 -3.16 -14.27 -4.29
N GLY A 46 -3.43 -15.56 -4.26
CA GLY A 46 -4.58 -16.11 -3.54
C GLY A 46 -4.24 -17.39 -2.77
N ILE A 47 -4.99 -17.63 -1.71
CA ILE A 47 -5.09 -18.93 -1.03
C ILE A 47 -6.28 -19.68 -1.63
N PHE A 48 -6.05 -20.89 -2.10
CA PHE A 48 -7.05 -21.70 -2.78
C PHE A 48 -7.24 -23.06 -2.12
N ASP A 49 -8.46 -23.58 -2.09
CA ASP A 49 -8.72 -25.01 -1.90
C ASP A 49 -9.34 -25.56 -3.19
N GLY A 50 -8.52 -26.20 -4.02
CA GLY A 50 -8.90 -26.53 -5.40
C GLY A 50 -9.15 -25.25 -6.24
N GLU A 51 -10.38 -25.10 -6.73
CA GLU A 51 -10.82 -23.92 -7.49
C GLU A 51 -11.44 -22.83 -6.60
N ASP A 52 -11.66 -23.10 -5.30
CA ASP A 52 -12.25 -22.14 -4.38
C ASP A 52 -11.19 -21.13 -3.92
N LEU A 53 -11.38 -19.86 -4.28
CA LEU A 53 -10.53 -18.76 -3.81
C LEU A 53 -10.95 -18.34 -2.39
N LEU A 54 -10.12 -18.69 -1.41
CA LEU A 54 -10.40 -18.51 0.01
C LEU A 54 -9.93 -17.16 0.55
N SER A 55 -8.87 -16.59 0.00
CA SER A 55 -8.35 -15.26 0.38
C SER A 55 -7.48 -14.72 -0.74
N VAL A 56 -7.44 -13.40 -0.90
CA VAL A 56 -6.59 -12.72 -1.89
C VAL A 56 -5.78 -11.60 -1.24
N GLY A 57 -4.70 -11.21 -1.89
CA GLY A 57 -4.09 -9.90 -1.76
C GLY A 57 -3.16 -9.62 -2.94
N THR A 58 -2.56 -8.43 -2.93
CA THR A 58 -1.66 -7.98 -3.98
C THR A 58 -0.29 -7.67 -3.40
N LEU A 59 0.75 -8.15 -4.07
CA LEU A 59 2.14 -7.85 -3.78
C LEU A 59 2.59 -6.72 -4.70
N VAL A 60 3.10 -5.64 -4.14
CA VAL A 60 3.69 -4.53 -4.89
C VAL A 60 5.15 -4.34 -4.47
N GLU A 61 5.97 -3.78 -5.35
CA GLU A 61 7.35 -3.40 -5.04
C GLU A 61 7.52 -1.92 -5.38
N PHE A 62 8.13 -1.16 -4.48
CA PHE A 62 8.39 0.26 -4.68
C PHE A 62 9.64 0.71 -3.92
N ASP A 63 10.23 1.82 -4.35
CA ASP A 63 11.44 2.35 -3.71
C ASP A 63 11.10 3.15 -2.45
N ALA A 64 11.84 2.91 -1.38
CA ALA A 64 11.73 3.63 -0.11
C ALA A 64 13.09 4.05 0.43
N ARG A 65 13.12 5.15 1.19
CA ARG A 65 14.31 5.58 1.94
C ARG A 65 14.38 4.85 3.27
N PHE A 66 15.46 4.12 3.49
CA PHE A 66 15.80 3.51 4.77
C PHE A 66 17.18 3.99 5.21
N ARG A 67 17.24 4.71 6.35
CA ARG A 67 18.49 5.24 6.94
C ARG A 67 19.37 6.02 5.94
N GLY A 68 18.75 6.78 5.03
CA GLY A 68 19.48 7.60 4.05
C GLY A 68 19.93 6.86 2.79
N SER A 69 19.51 5.60 2.59
CA SER A 69 19.72 4.84 1.35
C SER A 69 18.37 4.46 0.72
N TRP A 70 18.34 4.33 -0.60
CA TRP A 70 17.20 3.75 -1.30
C TRP A 70 17.26 2.23 -1.21
N ILE A 71 16.11 1.62 -0.93
CA ILE A 71 15.89 0.18 -0.95
C ILE A 71 14.59 -0.12 -1.69
N THR A 72 14.49 -1.31 -2.28
CA THR A 72 13.20 -1.87 -2.69
C THR A 72 12.44 -2.32 -1.45
N LEU A 73 11.19 -1.87 -1.31
CA LEU A 73 10.26 -2.22 -0.24
C LEU A 73 9.09 -3.00 -0.85
N GLY A 74 8.76 -4.13 -0.25
CA GLY A 74 7.54 -4.86 -0.59
C GLY A 74 6.33 -4.20 0.05
N GLY A 75 5.22 -4.13 -0.67
CA GLY A 75 3.92 -3.73 -0.15
C GLY A 75 2.95 -4.89 -0.19
N LEU A 76 2.24 -5.12 0.92
CA LEU A 76 1.10 -6.02 0.96
C LEU A 76 -0.18 -5.19 0.98
N ARG A 77 -0.98 -5.29 -0.09
CA ARG A 77 -2.21 -4.49 -0.29
C ARG A 77 -3.42 -5.39 -0.46
N GLY A 78 -4.60 -4.87 -0.12
CA GLY A 78 -5.89 -5.46 -0.50
C GLY A 78 -6.11 -6.86 0.07
N VAL A 79 -5.49 -7.19 1.21
CA VAL A 79 -5.63 -8.53 1.79
C VAL A 79 -7.06 -8.70 2.30
N SER A 80 -7.80 -9.60 1.69
CA SER A 80 -9.20 -9.85 2.00
C SER A 80 -9.52 -11.34 2.04
N THR A 81 -10.43 -11.69 2.95
CA THR A 81 -11.02 -13.02 3.11
C THR A 81 -12.53 -12.83 3.17
N PRO A 82 -13.31 -13.46 2.28
CA PRO A 82 -14.76 -13.34 2.26
C PRO A 82 -15.34 -13.94 3.55
N PRO A 83 -16.52 -13.47 3.99
CA PRO A 83 -17.03 -13.72 5.32
C PRO A 83 -17.22 -15.22 5.64
N GLU A 84 -17.55 -16.04 4.63
CA GLU A 84 -17.72 -17.50 4.76
C GLU A 84 -16.42 -18.22 5.13
N HIS A 85 -15.27 -17.59 4.85
CA HIS A 85 -13.92 -18.15 5.07
C HIS A 85 -13.15 -17.44 6.18
N ARG A 86 -13.75 -16.45 6.86
CA ARG A 86 -13.11 -15.71 7.96
C ARG A 86 -12.84 -16.61 9.17
N ARG A 87 -11.85 -16.21 9.98
CA ARG A 87 -11.41 -16.89 11.21
C ARG A 87 -10.85 -18.32 11.01
N GLN A 88 -10.52 -18.68 9.77
CA GLN A 88 -9.90 -19.97 9.42
C GLN A 88 -8.37 -19.85 9.23
N GLY A 89 -7.78 -18.68 9.47
CA GLY A 89 -6.33 -18.47 9.43
C GLY A 89 -5.76 -18.08 8.06
N TYR A 90 -6.58 -17.92 7.02
CA TYR A 90 -6.10 -17.64 5.66
C TYR A 90 -5.30 -16.34 5.53
N VAL A 91 -5.67 -15.26 6.23
CA VAL A 91 -4.86 -14.02 6.24
C VAL A 91 -3.45 -14.26 6.79
N ARG A 92 -3.32 -15.08 7.86
CA ARG A 92 -2.02 -15.44 8.44
C ARG A 92 -1.21 -16.27 7.45
N GLN A 93 -1.85 -17.24 6.79
CA GLN A 93 -1.19 -18.04 5.76
C GLN A 93 -0.74 -17.17 4.59
N PHE A 94 -1.63 -16.33 4.07
CA PHE A 94 -1.35 -15.41 2.97
C PHE A 94 -0.18 -14.47 3.27
N ALA A 95 -0.18 -13.84 4.45
CA ALA A 95 0.93 -12.98 4.87
C ALA A 95 2.25 -13.77 4.95
N ARG A 96 2.24 -14.99 5.50
CA ARG A 96 3.45 -15.83 5.60
C ARG A 96 4.02 -16.18 4.23
N GLU A 97 3.18 -16.64 3.30
CA GLU A 97 3.62 -17.05 1.97
C GLU A 97 4.06 -15.83 1.13
N SER A 98 3.38 -14.69 1.28
CA SER A 98 3.79 -13.45 0.62
C SER A 98 5.15 -12.95 1.11
N LEU A 99 5.45 -13.06 2.41
CA LEU A 99 6.77 -12.75 2.95
C LEU A 99 7.84 -13.72 2.44
N ALA A 100 7.50 -15.00 2.24
CA ALA A 100 8.42 -15.96 1.63
C ALA A 100 8.71 -15.61 0.17
N GLU A 101 7.69 -15.25 -0.60
CA GLU A 101 7.84 -14.82 -1.99
C GLU A 101 8.70 -13.54 -2.10
N PHE A 102 8.43 -12.52 -1.27
CA PHE A 102 9.28 -11.32 -1.23
C PHE A 102 10.74 -11.63 -0.89
N ARG A 103 10.98 -12.54 0.07
CA ARG A 103 12.33 -12.97 0.42
C ARG A 103 13.02 -13.67 -0.77
N ASP A 104 12.30 -14.52 -1.49
CA ASP A 104 12.85 -15.23 -2.65
C ASP A 104 13.17 -14.26 -3.81
N ARG A 105 12.46 -13.13 -3.89
CA ARG A 105 12.76 -12.00 -4.79
C ARG A 105 13.89 -11.09 -4.30
N GLY A 106 14.45 -11.33 -3.11
CA GLY A 106 15.49 -10.49 -2.53
C GLY A 106 14.99 -9.18 -1.90
N VAL A 107 13.68 -9.04 -1.66
CA VAL A 107 13.08 -7.87 -1.02
C VAL A 107 13.19 -8.01 0.51
N PRO A 108 13.99 -7.16 1.19
CA PRO A 108 14.36 -7.40 2.58
C PRO A 108 13.33 -6.91 3.61
N LEU A 109 12.45 -5.98 3.22
CA LEU A 109 11.45 -5.38 4.08
C LEU A 109 10.11 -5.35 3.36
N VAL A 110 9.03 -5.55 4.11
CA VAL A 110 7.66 -5.49 3.61
C VAL A 110 6.85 -4.59 4.54
N ALA A 111 6.03 -3.72 3.97
CA ALA A 111 5.11 -2.84 4.67
C ALA A 111 3.67 -3.09 4.24
N LEU A 112 2.74 -2.76 5.13
CA LEU A 112 1.30 -2.78 4.87
C LEU A 112 0.60 -1.69 5.66
N TRP A 113 -0.62 -1.35 5.26
CA TRP A 113 -1.52 -0.52 6.06
C TRP A 113 -2.49 -1.43 6.83
N PRO A 114 -2.34 -1.59 8.15
CA PRO A 114 -3.14 -2.54 8.89
C PRO A 114 -4.55 -2.00 9.14
N PHE A 115 -5.59 -2.78 8.87
CA PHE A 115 -6.95 -2.47 9.33
C PHE A 115 -7.04 -2.46 10.87
N GLU A 116 -6.24 -3.30 11.54
CA GLU A 116 -6.18 -3.39 12.99
C GLU A 116 -4.75 -3.74 13.41
N THR A 117 -4.10 -2.82 14.13
CA THR A 117 -2.66 -2.92 14.41
C THR A 117 -2.31 -4.10 15.33
N SER A 118 -3.17 -4.48 16.26
CA SER A 118 -2.91 -5.58 17.20
C SER A 118 -2.96 -6.95 16.52
N PHE A 119 -3.85 -7.13 15.54
CA PHE A 119 -3.92 -8.31 14.69
C PHE A 119 -2.57 -8.58 14.01
N TYR A 120 -2.02 -7.59 13.30
CA TYR A 120 -0.75 -7.74 12.59
C TYR A 120 0.45 -7.83 13.54
N ARG A 121 0.40 -7.17 14.70
CA ARG A 121 1.42 -7.35 15.74
C ARG A 121 1.50 -8.80 16.21
N ASN A 122 0.36 -9.49 16.36
CA ASN A 122 0.32 -10.92 16.68
C ASN A 122 0.81 -11.83 15.53
N LEU A 123 1.01 -11.28 14.34
CA LEU A 123 1.65 -11.95 13.19
C LEU A 123 3.15 -11.63 13.08
N GLY A 124 3.72 -10.83 14.00
CA GLY A 124 5.14 -10.45 14.01
C GLY A 124 5.45 -9.10 13.36
N TRP A 125 4.44 -8.33 12.95
CA TRP A 125 4.64 -7.01 12.33
C TRP A 125 4.91 -5.93 13.38
N GLY A 126 5.72 -4.94 13.00
CA GLY A 126 6.01 -3.75 13.80
C GLY A 126 5.54 -2.48 13.11
N THR A 127 5.17 -1.46 13.89
CA THR A 127 4.88 -0.12 13.36
C THR A 127 6.18 0.55 12.91
N CYS A 128 6.28 0.90 11.63
CA CYS A 128 7.46 1.56 11.06
C CYS A 128 7.27 3.06 10.77
N GLN A 129 6.03 3.55 10.74
CA GLN A 129 5.70 4.92 10.35
C GLN A 129 4.55 5.50 11.19
N LYS A 130 4.54 6.83 11.33
CA LYS A 130 3.45 7.59 11.92
C LYS A 130 3.03 8.67 10.93
N TYR A 131 1.74 8.76 10.67
CA TYR A 131 1.13 9.82 9.89
C TYR A 131 0.47 10.82 10.84
N VAL A 132 0.71 12.11 10.62
CA VAL A 132 0.10 13.19 11.41
C VAL A 132 -0.60 14.13 10.44
N ARG A 133 -1.89 14.33 10.66
CA ARG A 133 -2.69 15.33 9.95
C ARG A 133 -2.75 16.59 10.81
N TYR A 134 -2.44 17.73 10.21
CA TYR A 134 -2.62 19.05 10.81
C TYR A 134 -3.78 19.75 10.12
N ASP A 135 -4.75 20.23 10.90
CA ASP A 135 -5.87 21.02 10.39
C ASP A 135 -5.81 22.42 11.02
N PHE A 136 -5.66 23.45 10.18
CA PHE A 136 -5.59 24.86 10.60
C PHE A 136 -6.15 25.78 9.51
N PRO A 137 -6.63 26.99 9.86
CA PRO A 137 -7.17 27.91 8.87
C PRO A 137 -6.04 28.47 7.98
N PRO A 138 -6.28 28.74 6.68
CA PRO A 138 -5.24 29.23 5.76
C PRO A 138 -4.48 30.47 6.24
N ARG A 139 -5.16 31.36 6.98
CA ARG A 139 -4.57 32.56 7.58
C ARG A 139 -3.39 32.28 8.52
N ALA A 140 -3.30 31.08 9.09
CA ALA A 140 -2.18 30.68 9.94
C ALA A 140 -0.84 30.60 9.16
N LEU A 141 -0.89 30.47 7.82
CA LEU A 141 0.28 30.45 6.96
C LEU A 141 0.60 31.80 6.29
N ALA A 142 -0.17 32.87 6.56
CA ALA A 142 -0.05 34.14 5.85
C ALA A 142 1.37 34.74 5.93
N ALA A 143 2.05 34.60 7.07
CA ALA A 143 3.40 35.12 7.29
C ALA A 143 4.52 34.27 6.66
N VAL A 144 4.23 33.07 6.14
CA VAL A 144 5.23 32.17 5.56
C VAL A 144 5.62 32.60 4.14
N GLY A 145 4.67 33.17 3.39
CA GLY A 145 4.89 33.59 2.00
C GLY A 145 5.71 34.87 1.81
N GLU A 146 5.95 35.62 2.89
CA GLU A 146 6.63 36.93 2.81
C GLU A 146 8.17 36.84 2.86
N ARG A 147 8.74 35.65 3.07
CA ARG A 147 10.17 35.47 3.39
C ARG A 147 10.99 34.67 2.36
N GLY A 148 10.43 34.32 1.20
CA GLY A 148 11.09 33.44 0.23
C GLY A 148 11.71 34.17 -0.96
N GLU A 149 12.97 33.84 -1.28
CA GLU A 149 13.55 34.08 -2.61
C GLU A 149 13.01 33.01 -3.59
N GLY A 150 12.49 33.41 -4.76
CA GLY A 150 12.02 32.48 -5.80
C GLY A 150 10.70 32.89 -6.48
N THR A 151 10.23 32.06 -7.41
CA THR A 151 8.94 32.24 -8.12
C THR A 151 8.12 30.95 -8.08
N TYR A 152 6.80 31.08 -7.97
CA TYR A 152 5.87 29.95 -8.01
C TYR A 152 5.25 29.83 -9.41
N ARG A 153 5.06 28.58 -9.88
CA ARG A 153 4.36 28.27 -11.12
C ARG A 153 3.40 27.11 -10.86
N GLN A 154 2.18 27.21 -11.39
CA GLN A 154 1.26 26.08 -11.41
C GLN A 154 1.78 24.99 -12.35
N VAL A 155 1.79 23.75 -11.86
CA VAL A 155 2.16 22.56 -12.64
C VAL A 155 0.93 21.68 -12.80
N GLY A 156 0.74 21.13 -13.99
CA GLY A 156 -0.28 20.10 -14.28
C GLY A 156 0.34 18.71 -14.42
N GLU A 157 -0.49 17.67 -14.54
CA GLU A 157 -0.09 16.25 -14.57
C GLU A 157 1.04 15.94 -15.56
N ALA A 158 1.05 16.58 -16.73
CA ALA A 158 2.10 16.41 -17.74
C ALA A 158 3.53 16.80 -17.26
N ASN A 159 3.66 17.49 -16.12
CA ASN A 159 4.94 17.90 -15.54
C ASN A 159 5.37 16.98 -14.38
N TRP A 160 4.89 15.73 -14.33
CA TRP A 160 5.11 14.82 -13.20
C TRP A 160 6.60 14.65 -12.86
N GLU A 161 7.49 14.60 -13.87
CA GLU A 161 8.93 14.45 -13.68
C GLU A 161 9.53 15.60 -12.86
N THR A 162 9.10 16.83 -13.13
CA THR A 162 9.52 18.01 -12.37
C THR A 162 9.07 17.95 -10.92
N VAL A 163 7.87 17.42 -10.68
CA VAL A 163 7.33 17.24 -9.31
C VAL A 163 8.03 16.07 -8.60
N ARG A 164 8.39 15.02 -9.33
CA ARG A 164 9.12 13.85 -8.82
C ARG A 164 10.45 14.27 -8.21
N ASP A 165 11.22 15.11 -8.91
CA ASP A 165 12.52 15.56 -8.41
C ASP A 165 12.38 16.31 -7.07
N ALA A 166 11.38 17.20 -6.96
CA ALA A 166 11.07 17.88 -5.70
C ALA A 166 10.63 16.91 -4.59
N HIS A 167 9.82 15.90 -4.93
CA HIS A 167 9.38 14.85 -4.00
C HIS A 167 10.55 14.01 -3.48
N LEU A 168 11.49 13.63 -4.37
CA LEU A 168 12.66 12.83 -4.01
C LEU A 168 13.72 13.65 -3.25
N ALA A 169 13.85 14.96 -3.53
CA ALA A 169 14.76 15.85 -2.83
C ALA A 169 14.40 16.00 -1.34
N ALA A 170 13.11 15.99 -0.99
CA ALA A 170 12.66 15.98 0.41
C ALA A 170 13.06 14.68 1.17
N GLY A 171 13.37 13.61 0.44
CA GLY A 171 13.92 12.36 0.98
C GLY A 171 15.40 12.45 1.38
N GLU A 172 16.11 13.51 1.00
CA GLU A 172 17.41 13.89 1.56
C GLU A 172 17.18 14.63 2.88
N GLY A 173 16.85 13.88 3.92
CA GLY A 173 16.37 14.42 5.19
C GLY A 173 17.15 15.66 5.67
N ILE A 174 16.40 16.65 6.15
CA ILE A 174 16.89 17.76 6.96
C ILE A 174 17.81 17.16 8.03
N ARG A 175 19.12 17.34 7.85
CA ARG A 175 20.09 17.08 8.91
C ARG A 175 19.83 18.13 9.98
N SER A 176 19.09 17.75 11.03
CA SER A 176 19.16 18.45 12.31
C SER A 176 20.61 18.41 12.76
N ARG A 177 21.35 19.50 12.52
CA ARG A 177 22.57 19.79 13.28
C ARG A 177 22.10 20.16 14.67
N SER A 178 22.05 19.18 15.56
CA SER A 178 22.05 19.43 16.99
C SER A 178 23.50 19.67 17.39
N GLY A 179 23.80 20.90 17.78
CA GLY A 179 25.03 21.26 18.50
C GLY A 179 24.96 20.89 19.96
#